data_AF-A0A6S7JLK1-F1
#
_entry.id   AF-A0A6S7JLK1-F1
#
_cell.length_a   1.000
_cell.length_b   1.000
_cell.length_c   1.000
_cell.angle_alpha   90.00
_cell.angle_beta   90.00
_cell.angle_gamma   90.00
#
_symmetry.space_group_name_H-M   'P 1'
#
loop_
_entity.id
_entity.type
_entity.pdbx_description
1 polymer ?
#
loop_
_entity_poly.entity_id
_entity_poly.type
_entity_poly.pdbx_seq_one_letter_code
_entity_poly.pdbx_strand_id
1 'polypeptide(L)'
;RWKKCYFRLQEKRKLCYAKEPTADIFTEVDIQNSSVAETSIKNVNNSFSIIMPYLTIILCGDTRREMEEWITALRNITLRNSNSDILDRLSDGHNWYSRSHSRPTLCNVCGELLPGVTSRGLSCEVCTYTVHKQCAVRAVDKCKWTSLETIGNKEKLSEYSDP
;
A
#
# COMPACT_ATOMS: atom_id res chain seq x y z
N ARG A 1 -8.39 -10.18 -19.36
CA ARG A 1 -7.18 -10.43 -20.18
C ARG A 1 -6.18 -9.34 -19.83
N TRP A 2 -4.97 -9.70 -19.37
CA TRP A 2 -3.91 -8.71 -19.09
C TRP A 2 -3.48 -8.01 -20.39
N LYS A 3 -3.13 -6.72 -20.27
CA LYS A 3 -2.66 -5.91 -21.39
C LYS A 3 -1.30 -5.33 -21.01
N LYS A 4 -0.28 -5.61 -21.82
CA LYS A 4 1.02 -4.94 -21.68
C LYS A 4 0.82 -3.46 -22.03
N CYS A 5 1.28 -2.59 -21.15
CA CYS A 5 1.24 -1.14 -21.32
C CYS A 5 2.44 -0.52 -20.63
N TYR A 6 2.79 0.68 -21.05
CA TYR A 6 3.90 1.45 -20.54
C TYR A 6 3.38 2.43 -19.52
N PHE A 7 3.95 2.38 -18.32
CA PHE A 7 3.58 3.26 -17.22
C PHE A 7 4.68 4.28 -17.00
N ARG A 8 4.28 5.51 -16.74
CA ARG A 8 5.18 6.58 -16.31
C ARG A 8 4.57 7.29 -15.12
N LEU A 9 5.36 7.43 -14.08
CA LEU A 9 5.00 8.19 -12.90
C LEU A 9 5.51 9.62 -13.06
N GLN A 10 4.61 10.60 -12.95
CA GLN A 10 4.95 12.02 -13.08
C GLN A 10 4.99 12.71 -11.71
N GLU A 11 5.78 13.78 -11.62
CA GLU A 11 6.01 14.55 -10.38
C GLU A 11 4.75 15.11 -9.72
N LYS A 12 3.66 15.29 -10.48
CA LYS A 12 2.37 15.82 -10.02
C LYS A 12 1.41 14.74 -9.47
N ARG A 13 1.92 13.62 -8.95
CA ARG A 13 1.10 12.47 -8.50
C ARG A 13 0.14 11.95 -9.56
N LYS A 14 0.61 11.91 -10.80
CA LYS A 14 -0.12 11.36 -11.92
C LYS A 14 0.55 10.09 -12.39
N LEU A 15 -0.22 9.02 -12.49
CA LEU A 15 0.16 7.82 -13.19
C LEU A 15 -0.33 7.91 -14.63
N CYS A 16 0.60 7.93 -15.57
CA CYS A 16 0.30 7.94 -16.99
C CYS A 16 0.50 6.54 -17.56
N TYR A 17 -0.40 6.08 -18.44
CA TYR A 17 -0.20 4.84 -19.16
C TYR A 17 -0.58 4.92 -20.64
N ALA A 18 0.16 4.18 -21.47
CA ALA A 18 -0.06 4.08 -22.91
C ALA A 18 0.22 2.66 -23.43
N LYS A 19 -0.26 2.37 -24.64
CA LYS A 19 0.01 1.07 -25.30
C LYS A 19 1.44 0.95 -25.81
N GLU A 20 2.04 2.06 -26.20
CA GLU A 20 3.39 2.14 -26.77
C GLU A 20 4.20 3.20 -26.03
N PRO A 21 5.53 3.06 -25.91
CA PRO A 21 6.37 3.98 -25.16
C PRO A 21 6.50 5.34 -25.86
N THR A 22 6.30 5.37 -27.17
CA THR A 22 6.35 6.55 -28.04
C THR A 22 4.97 7.11 -28.35
N ALA A 23 3.92 6.69 -27.65
CA ALA A 23 2.57 7.15 -27.92
C ALA A 23 2.43 8.65 -27.66
N ASP A 24 1.76 9.37 -28.57
CA ASP A 24 1.50 10.81 -28.41
C ASP A 24 0.44 11.09 -27.33
N ILE A 25 -0.37 10.08 -26.97
CA ILE A 25 -1.48 10.20 -26.03
C ILE A 25 -1.30 9.18 -24.90
N PHE A 26 -1.16 9.71 -23.69
CA PHE A 26 -1.18 8.94 -22.44
C PHE A 26 -2.51 9.14 -21.73
N THR A 27 -3.06 8.06 -21.17
CA THR A 27 -4.15 8.20 -20.21
C THR A 27 -3.57 8.58 -18.86
N GLU A 28 -4.02 9.69 -18.29
CA GLU A 28 -3.60 10.15 -16.97
C GLU A 28 -4.59 9.70 -15.90
N VAL A 29 -4.04 9.23 -14.79
CA VAL A 29 -4.80 8.89 -13.58
C VAL A 29 -4.20 9.67 -12.42
N ASP A 30 -5.00 10.50 -11.78
CA ASP A 30 -4.62 11.13 -10.53
C ASP A 30 -4.62 10.07 -9.43
N ILE A 31 -3.46 9.90 -8.79
CA ILE A 31 -3.25 8.93 -7.72
C ILE A 31 -3.10 9.64 -6.36
N GLN A 32 -3.50 10.91 -6.26
CA GLN A 32 -3.65 11.61 -5.00
C GLN A 32 -4.63 10.83 -4.10
N ASN A 33 -4.25 10.63 -2.84
CA ASN A 33 -5.00 9.84 -1.87
C ASN A 33 -5.24 8.39 -2.35
N SER A 34 -4.26 7.80 -3.04
CA SER A 34 -4.26 6.37 -3.33
C SER A 34 -3.52 5.58 -2.25
N SER A 35 -3.93 4.33 -2.06
CA SER A 35 -3.24 3.36 -1.23
C SER A 35 -2.67 2.25 -2.10
N VAL A 36 -1.46 1.78 -1.81
CA VAL A 36 -0.77 0.76 -2.62
C VAL A 36 -0.61 -0.51 -1.81
N ALA A 37 -1.06 -1.63 -2.37
CA ALA A 37 -1.00 -2.93 -1.74
C ALA A 37 -0.37 -3.98 -2.66
N GLU A 38 0.50 -4.81 -2.11
CA GLU A 38 0.91 -6.03 -2.78
C GLU A 38 -0.28 -7.00 -2.88
N THR A 39 -0.52 -7.54 -4.08
CA THR A 39 -1.68 -8.40 -4.31
C THR A 39 -1.35 -9.52 -5.28
N SER A 40 -1.45 -10.77 -4.86
CA SER A 40 -1.34 -11.91 -5.78
C SER A 40 -2.69 -12.23 -6.42
N ILE A 41 -2.78 -12.15 -7.75
CA ILE A 41 -4.03 -12.37 -8.49
C ILE A 41 -3.86 -13.56 -9.42
N LYS A 42 -4.45 -14.70 -9.03
CA LYS A 42 -4.39 -15.96 -9.78
C LYS A 42 -2.92 -16.30 -10.12
N ASN A 43 -2.67 -16.83 -11.32
CA ASN A 43 -1.34 -17.23 -11.80
C ASN A 43 -0.42 -16.05 -12.18
N VAL A 44 -0.68 -14.84 -11.65
CA VAL A 44 0.17 -13.68 -11.86
C VAL A 44 0.86 -13.34 -10.56
N ASN A 45 2.18 -13.54 -10.56
CA ASN A 45 3.09 -13.14 -9.50
C ASN A 45 3.55 -11.70 -9.74
N ASN A 46 4.21 -11.10 -8.74
CA ASN A 46 4.78 -9.75 -8.83
C ASN A 46 3.72 -8.67 -9.16
N SER A 47 2.49 -8.87 -8.68
CA SER A 47 1.38 -7.94 -8.90
C SER A 47 1.04 -7.12 -7.67
N PHE A 48 0.56 -5.90 -7.92
CA PHE A 48 0.18 -4.94 -6.89
C PHE A 48 -1.04 -4.14 -7.35
N SER A 49 -1.77 -3.61 -6.38
CA SER A 49 -2.97 -2.81 -6.59
C SER A 49 -2.73 -1.37 -6.15
N ILE A 50 -3.08 -0.44 -7.02
CA ILE A 50 -3.24 0.98 -6.71
C ILE A 50 -4.73 1.20 -6.45
N ILE A 51 -5.07 1.47 -5.20
CA ILE A 51 -6.43 1.57 -4.72
C ILE A 51 -6.75 3.05 -4.53
N MET A 52 -7.69 3.55 -5.33
CA MET A 52 -8.24 4.89 -5.24
C MET A 52 -9.72 4.80 -4.83
N PRO A 53 -10.33 5.88 -4.31
CA PRO A 53 -11.73 5.84 -3.84
C PRO A 53 -12.75 5.33 -4.86
N TYR A 54 -12.51 5.60 -6.15
CA TYR A 54 -13.45 5.27 -7.24
C TYR A 54 -12.87 4.30 -8.28
N LEU A 55 -11.61 3.89 -8.13
CA LEU A 55 -10.93 3.04 -9.11
C LEU A 55 -9.86 2.19 -8.42
N THR A 56 -9.75 0.92 -8.81
CA THR A 56 -8.61 0.09 -8.41
C THR A 56 -7.90 -0.39 -9.67
N ILE A 57 -6.63 -0.03 -9.81
CA ILE A 57 -5.76 -0.47 -10.90
C ILE A 57 -4.88 -1.60 -10.39
N ILE A 58 -4.75 -2.67 -11.16
CA ILE A 58 -3.87 -3.78 -10.85
C ILE A 58 -2.75 -3.79 -11.89
N LEU A 59 -1.52 -3.75 -11.42
CA LEU A 59 -0.30 -3.80 -12.21
C LEU A 59 0.51 -5.04 -11.86
N CYS A 60 1.40 -5.46 -12.77
CA CYS A 60 2.38 -6.51 -12.53
C CYS A 60 3.74 -6.06 -13.06
N GLY A 61 4.79 -6.26 -12.26
CA GLY A 61 6.17 -6.15 -12.72
C GLY A 61 6.62 -7.44 -13.39
N ASP A 62 7.59 -7.34 -14.29
CA ASP A 62 8.25 -8.51 -14.89
C ASP A 62 9.04 -9.28 -13.82
N THR A 63 9.55 -8.59 -12.79
CA THR A 63 10.26 -9.18 -11.64
C THR A 63 9.71 -8.72 -10.30
N ARG A 64 10.01 -9.48 -9.23
CA ARG A 64 9.69 -9.11 -7.84
C ARG A 64 10.30 -7.76 -7.47
N ARG A 65 11.57 -7.56 -7.85
CA ARG A 65 12.32 -6.33 -7.59
C ARG A 65 11.67 -5.12 -8.27
N GLU A 66 11.31 -5.25 -9.54
CA GLU A 66 10.62 -4.18 -10.27
C GLU A 66 9.30 -3.80 -9.58
N MET A 67 8.51 -4.79 -9.15
CA MET A 67 7.28 -4.55 -8.40
C MET A 67 7.54 -3.75 -7.11
N GLU A 68 8.56 -4.12 -6.34
CA GLU A 68 8.94 -3.42 -5.10
C GLU A 68 9.43 -1.99 -5.35
N GLU A 69 10.21 -1.77 -6.40
CA GLU A 69 10.66 -0.44 -6.84
C GLU A 69 9.46 0.45 -7.20
N TRP A 70 8.48 -0.09 -7.94
CA TRP A 70 7.23 0.63 -8.26
C TRP A 70 6.39 0.96 -7.02
N ILE A 71 6.19 0.01 -6.11
CA ILE A 71 5.44 0.24 -4.86
C ILE A 71 6.10 1.35 -4.05
N THR A 72 7.44 1.30 -3.92
CA THR A 72 8.22 2.30 -3.20
C THR A 72 8.11 3.68 -3.84
N ALA A 73 8.24 3.77 -5.17
CA ALA A 73 8.10 5.02 -5.91
C ALA A 73 6.70 5.64 -5.75
N LEU A 74 5.65 4.83 -5.80
CA LEU A 74 4.27 5.29 -5.62
C LEU A 74 4.04 5.82 -4.21
N ARG A 75 4.47 5.10 -3.17
CA ARG A 75 4.39 5.54 -1.77
C ARG A 75 5.10 6.88 -1.55
N ASN A 76 6.29 7.03 -2.11
CA ASN A 76 7.08 8.27 -1.99
C ASN A 76 6.42 9.49 -2.63
N ILE A 77 5.54 9.30 -3.62
CA ILE A 77 4.85 10.39 -4.29
C ILE A 77 3.52 10.72 -3.61
N THR A 78 2.82 9.73 -3.06
CA THR A 78 1.57 9.93 -2.32
C THR A 78 1.79 10.67 -0.98
N LEU A 79 2.95 10.48 -0.34
CA LEU A 79 3.27 11.06 0.98
C LEU A 79 3.66 12.56 0.96
N ARG A 80 3.87 13.19 -0.20
CA ARG A 80 4.41 14.57 -0.30
C ARG A 80 3.41 15.69 0.04
N ASN A 81 2.49 15.50 0.97
CA ASN A 81 1.37 16.43 1.21
C ASN A 81 1.44 17.21 2.54
N SER A 82 2.48 17.01 3.36
CA SER A 82 2.64 17.73 4.61
C SER A 82 3.90 18.59 4.57
N ASN A 83 3.74 19.89 4.85
CA ASN A 83 4.86 20.81 5.14
C ASN A 83 5.46 20.53 6.55
N SER A 84 5.28 19.34 7.11
CA SER A 84 5.70 18.98 8.46
C SER A 84 6.79 17.92 8.42
N ASP A 85 7.99 18.37 8.79
CA ASP A 85 9.14 17.63 9.33
C ASP A 85 9.63 16.33 8.66
N ILE A 86 10.95 16.18 8.68
CA ILE A 86 11.68 14.95 8.30
C ILE A 86 11.13 13.70 9.03
N LEU A 87 10.47 13.87 10.18
CA LEU A 87 9.82 12.83 10.97
C LEU A 87 8.58 12.21 10.28
N ASP A 88 7.81 12.98 9.52
CA ASP A 88 6.62 12.48 8.80
C ASP A 88 7.02 11.71 7.52
N ARG A 89 8.20 12.04 6.97
CA ARG A 89 8.83 11.29 5.87
C ARG A 89 9.31 9.90 6.30
N LEU A 90 9.46 9.67 7.60
CA LEU A 90 9.81 8.38 8.21
C LEU A 90 8.57 7.64 8.75
N SER A 91 7.39 8.28 8.74
CA SER A 91 6.11 7.62 8.99
C SER A 91 5.77 6.75 7.79
N ASP A 92 6.45 5.62 7.70
CA ASP A 92 6.24 4.63 6.65
C ASP A 92 4.81 4.13 6.82
N GLY A 93 3.91 4.60 5.93
CA GLY A 93 2.52 4.20 5.91
C GLY A 93 2.40 2.68 5.90
N HIS A 94 1.21 2.17 6.20
CA HIS A 94 1.01 0.73 6.32
C HIS A 94 1.50 -0.06 5.09
N ASN A 95 2.38 -1.04 5.30
CA ASN A 95 2.80 -1.96 4.24
C ASN A 95 1.69 -2.99 3.96
N TRP A 96 0.77 -2.65 3.06
CA TRP A 96 -0.40 -3.49 2.76
C TRP A 96 -0.07 -4.69 1.88
N TYR A 97 -0.61 -5.84 2.26
CA TYR A 97 -0.71 -7.02 1.41
C TYR A 97 -2.07 -7.69 1.55
N SER A 98 -2.45 -8.43 0.51
CA SER A 98 -3.71 -9.18 0.51
C SER A 98 -3.61 -10.41 1.42
N ARG A 99 -4.48 -10.50 2.44
CA ARG A 99 -4.55 -11.64 3.36
C ARG A 99 -5.96 -12.24 3.39
N SER A 100 -6.02 -13.57 3.37
CA SER A 100 -7.23 -14.31 3.74
C SER A 100 -7.24 -14.54 5.24
N HIS A 101 -8.34 -14.19 5.90
CA HIS A 101 -8.51 -14.38 7.33
C HIS A 101 -9.36 -15.64 7.57
N SER A 102 -8.84 -16.59 8.34
CA SER A 102 -9.52 -17.84 8.69
C SER A 102 -10.63 -17.63 9.74
N ARG A 103 -10.68 -16.45 10.36
CA ARG A 103 -11.67 -16.05 11.36
C ARG A 103 -12.35 -14.73 10.95
N PRO A 104 -13.60 -14.49 11.35
CA PRO A 104 -14.24 -13.19 11.20
C PRO A 104 -13.34 -12.11 11.78
N THR A 105 -12.95 -11.14 10.95
CA THR A 105 -12.02 -10.07 11.31
C THR A 105 -12.70 -8.74 10.99
N LEU A 106 -12.64 -7.78 11.91
CA LEU A 106 -13.24 -6.45 11.71
C LEU A 106 -12.26 -5.53 10.99
N CYS A 107 -12.78 -4.65 10.15
CA CYS A 107 -12.00 -3.58 9.57
C CYS A 107 -11.74 -2.50 10.62
N ASN A 108 -10.47 -2.13 10.80
CA ASN A 108 -10.06 -1.11 11.76
C ASN A 108 -10.47 0.33 11.38
N VAL A 109 -11.05 0.54 10.20
CA VAL A 109 -11.52 1.87 9.72
C VAL A 109 -13.03 2.03 9.88
N CYS A 110 -13.83 1.06 9.43
CA CYS A 110 -15.29 1.15 9.48
C CYS A 110 -15.94 0.31 10.58
N GLY A 111 -15.20 -0.59 11.23
CA GLY A 111 -15.73 -1.50 12.26
C GLY A 111 -16.49 -2.70 11.71
N GLU A 112 -16.73 -2.78 10.40
CA GLU A 112 -17.49 -3.87 9.79
C GLU A 112 -16.62 -5.10 9.49
N LEU A 113 -17.27 -6.27 9.41
CA LEU A 113 -16.58 -7.52 9.08
C LEU A 113 -15.94 -7.46 7.69
N LEU A 114 -14.71 -7.95 7.60
CA LEU A 114 -14.09 -8.29 6.31
C LEU A 114 -14.91 -9.43 5.68
N PRO A 115 -15.31 -9.33 4.40
CA PRO A 115 -16.10 -10.38 3.79
C PRO A 115 -15.29 -11.68 3.81
N GLY A 116 -15.88 -12.77 4.31
CA GLY A 116 -15.16 -13.96 4.79
C GLY A 116 -14.26 -14.66 3.76
N VAL A 117 -13.44 -15.60 4.24
CA VAL A 117 -12.48 -16.57 3.61
C VAL A 117 -12.07 -16.37 2.13
N THR A 118 -13.02 -16.14 1.22
CA THR A 118 -12.81 -15.90 -0.22
C THR A 118 -12.58 -14.44 -0.60
N SER A 119 -12.91 -13.48 0.29
CA SER A 119 -12.70 -12.05 0.09
C SER A 119 -11.49 -11.58 0.90
N ARG A 120 -10.45 -11.16 0.17
CA ARG A 120 -9.18 -10.79 0.77
C ARG A 120 -9.23 -9.32 1.22
N GLY A 121 -9.28 -9.12 2.53
CA GLY A 121 -8.93 -7.83 3.12
C GLY A 121 -7.46 -7.50 2.89
N LEU A 122 -7.05 -6.32 3.35
CA LEU A 122 -5.65 -5.94 3.43
C LEU A 122 -5.19 -6.02 4.87
N SER A 123 -3.97 -6.50 5.06
CA SER A 123 -3.27 -6.48 6.34
C SER A 123 -1.98 -5.70 6.17
N CYS A 124 -1.61 -4.93 7.19
CA CYS A 124 -0.27 -4.38 7.27
C CYS A 124 0.71 -5.49 7.70
N GLU A 125 1.84 -5.63 7.01
CA GLU A 125 2.86 -6.65 7.33
C GLU A 125 3.51 -6.39 8.69
N VAL A 126 3.60 -5.13 9.09
CA VAL A 126 4.33 -4.72 10.28
C VAL A 126 3.45 -4.74 11.53
N CYS A 127 2.34 -3.99 11.52
CA CYS A 127 1.52 -3.78 12.71
C CYS A 127 0.21 -4.57 12.71
N THR A 128 0.03 -5.49 11.76
CA THR A 128 -1.15 -6.37 11.61
C THR A 128 -2.50 -5.65 11.52
N TYR A 129 -2.51 -4.34 11.29
CA TYR A 129 -3.72 -3.55 11.08
C TYR A 129 -4.49 -4.06 9.85
N THR A 130 -5.79 -4.32 9.99
CA THR A 130 -6.62 -4.99 9.00
C THR A 130 -7.74 -4.10 8.47
N VAL A 131 -7.88 -4.00 7.15
CA VAL A 131 -8.87 -3.13 6.51
C VAL A 131 -9.51 -3.76 5.28
N HIS A 132 -10.71 -3.30 4.90
CA HIS A 132 -11.20 -3.56 3.55
C HIS A 132 -10.27 -2.90 2.53
N LYS A 133 -10.21 -3.43 1.31
CA LYS A 133 -9.40 -2.83 0.22
C LYS A 133 -9.68 -1.34 0.07
N GLN A 134 -10.95 -0.95 -0.04
CA GLN A 134 -11.36 0.46 -0.18
C GLN A 134 -11.16 1.29 1.09
N CYS A 135 -11.13 0.65 2.26
CA CYS A 135 -10.86 1.35 3.52
C CYS A 135 -9.38 1.70 3.69
N ALA A 136 -8.46 1.09 2.94
CA ALA A 136 -7.04 1.37 3.05
C ALA A 136 -6.65 2.81 2.67
N VAL A 137 -7.44 3.47 1.81
CA VAL A 137 -7.27 4.89 1.47
C VAL A 137 -7.60 5.82 2.65
N ARG A 138 -8.44 5.34 3.58
CA ARG A 138 -8.89 6.10 4.77
C ARG A 138 -8.17 5.67 6.05
N ALA A 139 -7.22 4.74 5.96
CA ALA A 139 -6.47 4.29 7.11
C ALA A 139 -5.60 5.44 7.64
N VAL A 140 -5.43 5.53 8.95
CA VAL A 140 -4.54 6.52 9.55
C VAL A 140 -3.10 6.12 9.22
N ASP A 141 -2.31 7.03 8.67
CA ASP A 141 -0.92 6.79 8.22
C ASP A 141 0.10 6.63 9.37
N LYS A 142 -0.33 6.12 10.53
CA LYS A 142 0.51 5.89 11.71
C LYS A 142 0.67 4.39 11.95
N CYS A 143 1.57 3.77 11.21
CA CYS A 143 1.91 2.38 11.43
C CYS A 143 2.73 2.23 12.72
N LYS A 144 2.22 1.41 13.67
CA LYS A 144 2.70 1.33 15.06
C LYS A 144 4.17 0.87 15.25
N TRP A 145 4.83 0.34 14.22
CA TRP A 145 6.19 -0.23 14.31
C TRP A 145 7.19 0.37 13.30
N THR A 146 6.76 1.34 12.48
CA THR A 146 7.64 2.10 11.59
C THR A 146 7.93 3.50 12.12
N SER A 147 7.19 3.97 13.13
CA SER A 147 7.50 5.21 13.87
C SER A 147 8.75 5.02 14.75
N LEU A 148 9.66 5.99 14.72
CA LEU A 148 10.89 6.02 15.53
C LEU A 148 10.63 5.83 17.04
N GLU A 149 9.42 6.13 17.53
CA GLU A 149 9.00 5.91 18.92
C GLU A 149 9.09 4.45 19.39
N THR A 150 8.97 3.48 18.46
CA THR A 150 9.04 2.04 18.78
C THR A 150 10.50 1.53 18.72
N ILE A 151 11.36 2.17 17.93
CA ILE A 151 12.78 1.80 17.82
C ILE A 151 13.54 2.22 19.09
N GLY A 152 13.16 3.34 19.73
CA GLY A 152 13.73 3.80 21.00
C GLY A 152 13.33 2.99 22.25
N ASN A 153 12.38 2.07 22.16
CA ASN A 153 11.92 1.26 23.29
C ASN A 153 12.51 -0.16 23.34
N LYS A 154 13.37 -0.54 22.37
CA LYS A 154 14.06 -1.84 22.43
C LYS A 154 15.13 -1.91 23.54
N GLU A 155 15.58 -0.78 24.08
CA GLU A 155 16.57 -0.74 25.16
C GLU A 155 15.95 -0.75 26.58
N LYS A 156 14.62 -0.68 26.72
CA LYS A 156 13.95 -0.65 28.05
C LYS A 156 13.11 -1.88 28.40
N LEU A 157 13.06 -2.90 27.54
CA LEU A 157 12.34 -4.15 27.83
C LEU A 157 13.22 -5.32 28.31
N SER A 158 14.51 -5.07 28.60
CA SER A 158 15.39 -6.06 29.26
C SER A 158 15.58 -5.84 30.78
N GLU A 159 14.91 -4.87 31.40
CA GLU A 159 15.05 -4.60 32.85
C GLU A 159 13.80 -4.92 33.69
N TYR A 160 12.75 -5.52 33.12
CA TYR A 160 11.58 -5.95 33.88
C TYR A 160 11.15 -7.38 33.52
N SER A 161 12.03 -8.32 33.81
CA SER A 161 11.67 -9.71 34.01
C SER A 161 12.73 -10.38 34.87
N ASP A 162 12.61 -10.19 36.19
CA ASP A 162 12.66 -11.27 37.17
C ASP A 162 12.13 -10.76 38.53
N PRO A 163 11.24 -11.50 39.21
CA PRO A 163 11.04 -11.37 40.65
C PRO A 163 12.26 -11.83 41.46
#